data_AF-A0A933I6N2-F1
#
_entry.id   AF-A0A933I6N2-F1
#
_cell.length_a   1.000
_cell.length_b   1.000
_cell.length_c   1.000
_cell.angle_alpha   90.00
_cell.angle_beta   90.00
_cell.angle_gamma   90.00
#
_symmetry.space_group_name_H-M   'P 1'
#
loop_
_entity.id
_entity.type
_entity.pdbx_description
1 polymer ?
#
loop_
_entity_poly.entity_id
_entity_poly.type
_entity_poly.pdbx_seq_one_letter_code
_entity_poly.pdbx_strand_id
1 'polypeptide(L)'
;MYTNHFGLTRLPFENVPDPAFFFDQGDHARIRTRITDSLKAGRGLIVVTGPIGSGKTTISQKIISDFSSTIKLIWMAEPPANSLDLFLFIAQGLGLKPQVSERVFILRDIKEALLKINSEGSKCLLIIDESHLMGDDTLNGLRLLNNLEEGAIKLIQMLLLGQEELMKTVNKPEMEPFKQRIAALEIMGKMGPDRIREYILHRIRTAGGQPSIFSDTGLEALVVAFGPGNTPRVINLLCNKSLNLTFEKGKPAVDLDDIYEAAGEMGMQKEVFHYKMTLRRNEIKKQAIPPIEKAPIREAEAMQTSSGKEPAAAGIGHMDIQPETFQPVQTKPAISSPVSGAIEKGL
;
A
#
# COMPACT_ATOMS: atom_id res chain seq x y z
N MET A 1 -14.86 -25.73 -5.42
CA MET A 1 -14.01 -24.57 -5.06
C MET A 1 -12.98 -24.37 -6.14
N TYR A 2 -12.58 -23.12 -6.41
CA TYR A 2 -11.64 -22.80 -7.49
C TYR A 2 -10.21 -23.34 -7.25
N THR A 3 -9.86 -23.74 -6.03
CA THR A 3 -8.53 -24.27 -5.69
C THR A 3 -8.14 -25.45 -6.59
N ASN A 4 -9.02 -26.45 -6.71
CA ASN A 4 -8.77 -27.63 -7.54
C ASN A 4 -8.70 -27.28 -9.02
N HIS A 5 -9.49 -26.31 -9.47
CA HIS A 5 -9.54 -25.85 -10.87
C HIS A 5 -8.24 -25.17 -11.32
N PHE A 6 -7.63 -24.37 -10.43
CA PHE A 6 -6.37 -23.67 -10.69
C PHE A 6 -5.12 -24.39 -10.12
N GLY A 7 -5.26 -25.63 -9.61
CA GLY A 7 -4.13 -26.40 -9.07
C GLY A 7 -3.51 -25.83 -7.77
N LEU A 8 -4.28 -25.09 -6.98
CA LEU A 8 -3.84 -24.46 -5.73
C LEU A 8 -4.00 -25.42 -4.54
N THR A 9 -3.03 -25.43 -3.62
CA THR A 9 -3.08 -26.27 -2.40
C THR A 9 -3.93 -25.66 -1.29
N ARG A 10 -4.17 -24.35 -1.35
CA ARG A 10 -4.99 -23.57 -0.41
C ARG A 10 -5.49 -22.30 -1.09
N LEU A 11 -6.39 -21.55 -0.46
CA LEU A 11 -6.93 -20.31 -1.01
C LEU A 11 -5.85 -19.19 -0.96
N PRO A 12 -5.40 -18.66 -2.11
CA PRO A 12 -4.38 -17.61 -2.16
C PRO A 12 -4.88 -16.25 -1.69
N PHE A 13 -6.20 -16.00 -1.73
CA PHE A 13 -6.76 -14.66 -1.49
C PHE A 13 -7.62 -14.49 -0.23
N GLU A 14 -7.42 -15.32 0.80
CA GLU A 14 -8.05 -15.10 2.10
C GLU A 14 -7.55 -13.83 2.81
N ASN A 15 -8.39 -13.31 3.71
CA ASN A 15 -8.12 -12.14 4.56
C ASN A 15 -7.73 -12.54 5.99
N VAL A 16 -7.27 -13.78 6.18
CA VAL A 16 -6.72 -14.29 7.44
C VAL A 16 -5.25 -13.85 7.59
N PRO A 17 -4.81 -13.37 8.77
CA PRO A 17 -3.40 -13.03 9.02
C PRO A 17 -2.46 -14.26 9.13
N ASP A 18 -2.17 -14.92 8.00
CA ASP A 18 -1.19 -16.01 7.93
C ASP A 18 0.25 -15.48 7.67
N PRO A 19 1.22 -15.74 8.57
CA PRO A 19 2.64 -15.40 8.37
C PRO A 19 3.27 -15.93 7.09
N ALA A 20 2.78 -17.04 6.52
CA ALA A 20 3.31 -17.60 5.28
C ALA A 20 3.02 -16.70 4.05
N PHE A 21 1.93 -15.93 4.09
CA PHE A 21 1.57 -14.94 3.07
C PHE A 21 2.08 -13.52 3.40
N PHE A 22 3.01 -13.39 4.34
CA PHE A 22 3.63 -12.11 4.65
C PHE A 22 4.51 -11.64 3.48
N PHE A 23 4.07 -10.57 2.81
CA PHE A 23 4.78 -9.96 1.69
C PHE A 23 5.91 -9.06 2.19
N ASP A 24 7.11 -9.64 2.28
CA ASP A 24 8.32 -9.01 2.83
C ASP A 24 8.99 -8.04 1.83
N GLN A 25 8.24 -7.04 1.35
CA GLN A 25 8.77 -5.97 0.47
C GLN A 25 8.20 -4.59 0.83
N GLY A 26 8.81 -3.52 0.33
CA GLY A 26 8.34 -2.14 0.51
C GLY A 26 8.23 -1.73 1.99
N ASP A 27 7.14 -1.06 2.35
CA ASP A 27 6.85 -0.67 3.74
C ASP A 27 6.86 -1.87 4.69
N HIS A 28 6.27 -3.01 4.29
CA HIS A 28 6.20 -4.20 5.13
C HIS A 28 7.58 -4.72 5.54
N ALA A 29 8.53 -4.78 4.60
CA ALA A 29 9.93 -5.14 4.89
C ALA A 29 10.64 -4.10 5.76
N ARG A 30 10.49 -2.79 5.45
CA ARG A 30 11.12 -1.70 6.22
C ARG A 30 10.65 -1.73 7.68
N ILE A 31 9.35 -1.85 7.88
CA ILE A 31 8.73 -1.84 9.21
C ILE A 31 9.09 -3.13 9.97
N ARG A 32 9.09 -4.30 9.31
CA ARG A 32 9.50 -5.56 9.96
C ARG A 32 10.95 -5.50 10.41
N THR A 33 11.84 -4.94 9.59
CA THR A 33 13.25 -4.71 9.93
C THR A 33 13.36 -3.78 11.14
N ARG A 34 12.69 -2.61 11.12
CA ARG A 34 12.68 -1.66 12.23
C ARG A 34 12.22 -2.30 13.55
N ILE A 35 11.11 -3.06 13.51
CA ILE A 35 10.59 -3.77 14.70
C ILE A 35 11.64 -4.77 15.19
N THR A 36 12.15 -5.61 14.29
CA THR A 36 13.14 -6.66 14.59
C THR A 36 14.39 -6.08 15.25
N ASP A 37 14.93 -4.97 14.73
CA ASP A 37 16.14 -4.34 15.25
C ASP A 37 15.91 -3.68 16.61
N SER A 38 14.75 -3.03 16.81
CA SER A 38 14.38 -2.46 18.11
C SER A 38 14.20 -3.55 19.18
N LEU A 39 13.56 -4.68 18.83
CA LEU A 39 13.39 -5.83 19.72
C LEU A 39 14.74 -6.48 20.09
N LYS A 40 15.65 -6.61 19.12
CA LYS A 40 17.04 -7.07 19.36
C LYS A 40 17.80 -6.11 20.25
N ALA A 41 17.68 -4.80 20.03
CA ALA A 41 18.32 -3.77 20.85
C ALA A 41 17.72 -3.61 22.27
N GLY A 42 16.60 -4.26 22.59
CA GLY A 42 15.94 -4.11 23.90
C GLY A 42 15.24 -2.76 24.06
N ARG A 43 14.86 -2.11 22.95
CA ARG A 43 14.39 -0.73 22.93
C ARG A 43 12.88 -0.63 22.79
N GLY A 44 12.26 -0.25 23.91
CA GLY A 44 11.18 0.74 23.94
C GLY A 44 9.81 0.35 23.37
N LEU A 45 9.14 1.39 22.87
CA LEU A 45 7.75 1.39 22.42
C LEU A 45 7.72 1.80 20.95
N ILE A 46 7.17 0.95 20.10
CA ILE A 46 7.02 1.16 18.65
C ILE A 46 5.55 1.36 18.34
N VAL A 47 5.23 2.33 17.51
CA VAL A 47 3.88 2.58 17.00
C VAL A 47 3.89 2.38 15.48
N VAL A 48 3.01 1.52 14.99
CA VAL A 48 2.75 1.33 13.55
C VAL A 48 1.32 1.74 13.24
N THR A 49 1.16 2.82 12.49
CA THR A 49 -0.15 3.26 12.00
C THR A 49 -0.35 2.94 10.53
N GLY A 50 -1.60 3.01 10.07
CA GLY A 50 -1.96 2.91 8.65
C GLY A 50 -3.43 2.53 8.45
N PRO A 51 -3.95 2.56 7.22
CA PRO A 51 -5.36 2.34 6.93
C PRO A 51 -5.82 0.91 7.23
N ILE A 52 -7.14 0.72 7.26
CA ILE A 52 -7.79 -0.58 7.45
C ILE A 52 -7.31 -1.57 6.37
N GLY A 53 -6.87 -2.75 6.81
CA GLY A 53 -6.41 -3.81 5.90
C GLY A 53 -5.03 -3.60 5.28
N SER A 54 -4.22 -2.63 5.75
CA SER A 54 -2.85 -2.41 5.27
C SER A 54 -1.87 -3.55 5.55
N GLY A 55 -2.17 -4.44 6.50
CA GLY A 55 -1.33 -5.59 6.88
C GLY A 55 -0.77 -5.54 8.32
N LYS A 56 -1.19 -4.59 9.16
CA LYS A 56 -0.77 -4.44 10.57
C LYS A 56 -0.86 -5.73 11.40
N THR A 57 -2.00 -6.41 11.37
CA THR A 57 -2.16 -7.71 12.06
C THR A 57 -1.29 -8.81 11.43
N THR A 58 -1.05 -8.76 10.12
CA THR A 58 -0.20 -9.76 9.43
C THR A 58 1.28 -9.59 9.80
N ILE A 59 1.77 -8.35 9.93
CA ILE A 59 3.15 -8.10 10.39
C ILE A 59 3.34 -8.51 11.84
N SER A 60 2.34 -8.37 12.71
CA SER A 60 2.45 -8.82 14.10
C SER A 60 2.50 -10.34 14.20
N GLN A 61 1.65 -11.06 13.47
CA GLN A 61 1.74 -12.53 13.39
C GLN A 61 3.10 -12.98 12.81
N LYS A 62 3.68 -12.24 11.86
CA LYS A 62 5.03 -12.51 11.36
C LYS A 62 6.11 -12.30 12.43
N ILE A 63 6.05 -11.22 13.20
CA ILE A 63 6.97 -10.97 14.33
C ILE A 63 6.82 -12.04 15.42
N ILE A 64 5.58 -12.45 15.74
CA ILE A 64 5.31 -13.54 16.68
C ILE A 64 5.97 -14.84 16.23
N SER A 65 5.82 -15.19 14.93
CA SER A 65 6.46 -16.36 14.33
C SER A 65 7.99 -16.28 14.40
N ASP A 66 8.57 -15.12 14.05
CA ASP A 66 10.03 -14.91 13.98
C ASP A 66 10.74 -14.95 15.35
N PHE A 67 10.03 -14.71 16.46
CA PHE A 67 10.61 -14.61 17.81
C PHE A 67 10.09 -15.64 18.83
N SER A 68 9.20 -16.55 18.41
CA SER A 68 8.41 -17.47 19.26
C SER A 68 9.18 -18.25 20.35
N SER A 69 10.47 -18.54 20.15
CA SER A 69 11.32 -19.29 21.11
C SER A 69 12.05 -18.42 22.15
N THR A 70 12.09 -17.10 21.96
CA THR A 70 13.10 -16.22 22.60
C THR A 70 12.49 -15.05 23.36
N ILE A 71 11.16 -14.86 23.28
CA ILE A 71 10.44 -13.79 23.97
C ILE A 71 9.21 -14.32 24.70
N LYS A 72 8.95 -13.76 25.89
CA LYS A 72 7.66 -13.85 26.56
C LYS A 72 6.70 -12.90 25.83
N LEU A 73 5.84 -13.46 24.98
CA LEU A 73 4.82 -12.73 24.26
C LEU A 73 3.56 -12.52 25.10
N ILE A 74 3.00 -11.31 25.04
CA ILE A 74 1.65 -10.98 25.46
C ILE A 74 0.98 -10.31 24.25
N TRP A 75 -0.01 -10.96 23.64
CA TRP A 75 -0.76 -10.42 22.51
C TRP A 75 -2.17 -10.06 22.92
N MET A 76 -2.60 -8.87 22.50
CA MET A 76 -3.88 -8.25 22.81
C MET A 76 -4.50 -7.80 21.48
N ALA A 77 -5.53 -8.51 21.03
CA ALA A 77 -6.22 -8.25 19.76
C ALA A 77 -7.10 -6.99 19.81
N GLU A 78 -7.69 -6.73 20.98
CA GLU A 78 -8.54 -5.58 21.26
C GLU A 78 -7.99 -4.85 22.50
N PRO A 79 -7.89 -3.52 22.49
CA PRO A 79 -7.35 -2.77 23.61
C PRO A 79 -8.27 -2.81 24.84
N PRO A 80 -7.72 -2.60 26.05
CA PRO A 80 -8.47 -2.68 27.29
C PRO A 80 -9.20 -1.35 27.56
N ALA A 81 -10.35 -1.42 28.24
CA ALA A 81 -11.20 -0.27 28.48
C ALA A 81 -10.53 0.81 29.35
N ASN A 82 -9.60 0.42 30.22
CA ASN A 82 -8.81 1.33 31.06
C ASN A 82 -7.45 0.69 31.45
N SER A 83 -6.60 1.44 32.17
CA SER A 83 -5.27 0.97 32.57
C SER A 83 -5.24 -0.08 33.69
N LEU A 84 -6.30 -0.24 34.50
CA LEU A 84 -6.39 -1.36 35.43
C LEU A 84 -6.58 -2.67 34.65
N ASP A 85 -7.49 -2.69 33.68
CA ASP A 85 -7.74 -3.84 32.81
C ASP A 85 -6.48 -4.20 32.00
N LEU A 86 -5.74 -3.19 31.51
CA LEU A 86 -4.42 -3.37 30.89
C LEU A 86 -3.45 -4.11 31.82
N PHE A 87 -3.33 -3.68 33.07
CA PHE A 87 -2.41 -4.27 34.03
C PHE A 87 -2.85 -5.69 34.42
N LEU A 88 -4.15 -5.94 34.63
CA LEU A 88 -4.68 -7.26 34.92
C LEU A 88 -4.44 -8.25 33.77
N PHE A 89 -4.66 -7.81 32.52
CA PHE A 89 -4.38 -8.63 31.33
C PHE A 89 -2.89 -9.00 31.22
N ILE A 90 -1.99 -8.02 31.43
CA ILE A 90 -0.54 -8.25 31.42
C ILE A 90 -0.13 -9.19 32.55
N ALA A 91 -0.63 -8.98 33.77
CA ALA A 91 -0.36 -9.85 34.91
C ALA A 91 -0.79 -11.31 34.62
N GLN A 92 -1.98 -11.51 34.06
CA GLN A 92 -2.45 -12.83 33.62
C GLN A 92 -1.56 -13.42 32.52
N GLY A 93 -1.14 -12.62 31.53
CA GLY A 93 -0.21 -13.03 30.48
C GLY A 93 1.15 -13.47 31.03
N LEU A 94 1.62 -12.86 32.12
CA LEU A 94 2.81 -13.24 32.88
C LEU A 94 2.61 -14.45 33.80
N GLY A 95 1.38 -14.97 33.92
CA GLY A 95 1.04 -16.11 34.80
C GLY A 95 0.75 -15.73 36.25
N LEU A 96 0.61 -14.44 36.55
CA LEU A 96 0.30 -13.92 37.88
C LEU A 96 -1.20 -14.03 38.19
N LYS A 97 -1.52 -14.09 39.48
CA LYS A 97 -2.90 -14.02 40.01
C LYS A 97 -2.96 -12.93 41.08
N PRO A 98 -3.13 -11.64 40.70
CA PRO A 98 -3.21 -10.54 41.65
C PRO A 98 -4.29 -10.81 42.69
N GLN A 99 -3.94 -10.70 43.98
CA GLN A 99 -4.88 -10.88 45.10
C GLN A 99 -5.62 -9.58 45.46
N VAL A 100 -5.21 -8.46 44.85
CA VAL A 100 -5.61 -7.10 45.19
C VAL A 100 -5.84 -6.31 43.90
N SER A 101 -6.77 -5.35 43.93
CA SER A 101 -7.24 -4.61 42.74
C SER A 101 -6.58 -3.25 42.55
N GLU A 102 -5.73 -2.79 43.45
CA GLU A 102 -5.05 -1.51 43.34
C GLU A 102 -3.91 -1.57 42.31
N ARG A 103 -3.96 -0.63 41.35
CA ARG A 103 -2.99 -0.49 40.25
C ARG A 103 -1.53 -0.56 40.69
N VAL A 104 -1.19 -0.03 41.87
CA VAL A 104 0.18 0.05 42.41
C VAL A 104 0.75 -1.35 42.73
N PHE A 105 -0.04 -2.21 43.38
CA PHE A 105 0.41 -3.57 43.71
C PHE A 105 0.52 -4.44 42.46
N ILE A 106 -0.45 -4.35 41.55
CA ILE A 106 -0.41 -5.07 40.27
C ILE A 106 0.83 -4.67 39.46
N LEU A 107 1.16 -3.37 39.41
CA LEU A 107 2.34 -2.88 38.68
C LEU A 107 3.66 -3.32 39.34
N ARG A 108 3.72 -3.44 40.67
CA ARG A 108 4.86 -4.04 41.39
C ARG A 108 5.02 -5.52 41.01
N ASP A 109 3.95 -6.29 41.08
CA ASP A 109 3.98 -7.73 40.81
C ASP A 109 4.37 -8.01 39.34
N ILE A 110 3.88 -7.18 38.40
CA ILE A 110 4.33 -7.16 37.00
C ILE A 110 5.84 -6.87 36.92
N LYS A 111 6.34 -5.84 37.61
CA LYS A 111 7.76 -5.50 37.59
C LYS A 111 8.63 -6.65 38.08
N GLU A 112 8.25 -7.31 39.17
CA GLU A 112 8.97 -8.46 39.74
C GLU A 112 9.00 -9.65 38.76
N ALA A 113 7.87 -9.96 38.09
CA ALA A 113 7.82 -10.98 37.06
C ALA A 113 8.68 -10.65 35.83
N LEU A 114 8.69 -9.39 35.40
CA LEU A 114 9.52 -8.95 34.27
C LEU A 114 11.02 -8.95 34.60
N LEU A 115 11.40 -8.59 35.83
CA LEU A 115 12.79 -8.71 36.31
C LEU A 115 13.26 -10.17 36.28
N LYS A 116 12.40 -11.11 36.69
CA LYS A 116 12.71 -12.55 36.58
C LYS A 116 12.91 -13.00 35.13
N ILE A 117 12.03 -12.59 34.21
CA ILE A 117 12.18 -12.89 32.77
C ILE A 117 13.50 -12.34 32.23
N ASN A 118 13.88 -11.12 32.63
CA ASN A 118 15.14 -10.49 32.22
C ASN A 118 16.37 -11.23 32.78
N SER A 119 16.34 -11.68 34.04
CA SER A 119 17.45 -12.43 34.65
C SER A 119 17.61 -13.84 34.07
N GLU A 120 16.54 -14.42 33.52
CA GLU A 120 16.56 -15.66 32.71
C GLU A 120 17.05 -15.42 31.26
N GLY A 121 17.52 -14.21 30.93
CA GLY A 121 18.01 -13.84 29.60
C GLY A 121 16.92 -13.68 28.53
N SER A 122 15.65 -13.76 28.93
CA SER A 122 14.47 -13.63 28.07
C SER A 122 13.97 -12.18 28.03
N LYS A 123 13.19 -11.83 27.01
CA LYS A 123 12.58 -10.48 26.88
C LYS A 123 11.06 -10.57 26.88
N CYS A 124 10.37 -9.58 27.45
CA CYS A 124 8.92 -9.47 27.32
C CYS A 124 8.54 -8.55 26.15
N LEU A 125 7.57 -8.97 25.33
CA LEU A 125 6.95 -8.17 24.27
C LEU A 125 5.43 -8.14 24.45
N LEU A 126 4.89 -6.93 24.58
CA LEU A 126 3.46 -6.66 24.50
C LEU A 126 3.11 -6.16 23.10
N ILE A 127 2.17 -6.84 22.42
CA ILE A 127 1.61 -6.41 21.14
C ILE A 127 0.13 -6.07 21.36
N ILE A 128 -0.27 -4.85 20.98
CA ILE A 128 -1.67 -4.38 21.06
C ILE A 128 -2.13 -4.01 19.64
N ASP A 129 -3.09 -4.74 19.09
CA ASP A 129 -3.77 -4.36 17.85
C ASP A 129 -4.94 -3.41 18.13
N GLU A 130 -5.47 -2.77 17.07
CA GLU A 130 -6.55 -1.79 17.15
C GLU A 130 -6.30 -0.64 18.18
N SER A 131 -5.03 -0.32 18.46
CA SER A 131 -4.54 0.61 19.50
C SER A 131 -5.14 2.03 19.47
N HIS A 132 -5.68 2.43 18.33
CA HIS A 132 -6.38 3.71 18.13
C HIS A 132 -7.71 3.82 18.91
N LEU A 133 -8.24 2.71 19.43
CA LEU A 133 -9.42 2.69 20.32
C LEU A 133 -9.06 2.94 21.79
N MET A 134 -7.77 3.05 22.14
CA MET A 134 -7.34 3.33 23.52
C MET A 134 -7.65 4.77 23.95
N GLY A 135 -8.22 4.91 25.14
CA GLY A 135 -8.36 6.19 25.84
C GLY A 135 -7.08 6.64 26.56
N ASP A 136 -7.11 7.89 27.02
CA ASP A 136 -5.98 8.59 27.62
C ASP A 136 -5.45 7.93 28.91
N ASP A 137 -6.32 7.28 29.71
CA ASP A 137 -5.91 6.49 30.90
C ASP A 137 -5.08 5.25 30.49
N THR A 138 -5.50 4.54 29.44
CA THR A 138 -4.79 3.34 28.94
C THR A 138 -3.42 3.69 28.36
N LEU A 139 -3.31 4.79 27.58
CA LEU A 139 -2.01 5.28 27.09
C LEU A 139 -1.09 5.70 28.24
N ASN A 140 -1.63 6.31 29.30
CA ASN A 140 -0.87 6.57 30.53
C ASN A 140 -0.44 5.29 31.24
N GLY A 141 -1.27 4.24 31.25
CA GLY A 141 -0.90 2.90 31.72
C GLY A 141 0.31 2.34 30.98
N LEU A 142 0.32 2.41 29.65
CA LEU A 142 1.46 2.02 28.81
C LEU A 142 2.71 2.86 29.09
N ARG A 143 2.56 4.17 29.35
CA ARG A 143 3.68 5.03 29.78
C ARG A 143 4.32 4.53 31.07
N LEU A 144 3.52 4.12 32.06
CA LEU A 144 4.00 3.58 33.34
C LEU A 144 4.71 2.23 33.16
N LEU A 145 4.16 1.34 32.34
CA LEU A 145 4.80 0.06 32.01
C LEU A 145 6.13 0.25 31.25
N ASN A 146 6.21 1.22 30.34
CA ASN A 146 7.46 1.55 29.64
C ASN A 146 8.53 2.19 30.54
N ASN A 147 8.17 2.67 31.73
CA ASN A 147 9.13 3.10 32.76
C ASN A 147 9.77 1.93 33.52
N LEU A 148 9.30 0.70 33.32
CA LEU A 148 9.89 -0.48 33.97
C LEU A 148 11.21 -0.84 33.28
N GLU A 149 12.31 -0.54 33.96
CA GLU A 149 13.67 -0.72 33.47
C GLU A 149 14.62 -1.24 34.55
N GLU A 150 15.68 -1.92 34.11
CA GLU A 150 16.78 -2.40 34.92
C GLU A 150 18.09 -1.90 34.30
N GLY A 151 18.72 -0.92 34.96
CA GLY A 151 19.83 -0.16 34.36
C GLY A 151 19.40 0.53 33.07
N ALA A 152 20.00 0.14 31.94
CA ALA A 152 19.68 0.67 30.61
C ALA A 152 18.68 -0.19 29.81
N ILE A 153 18.16 -1.29 30.38
CA ILE A 153 17.33 -2.28 29.68
C ILE A 153 15.85 -2.05 30.01
N LYS A 154 15.00 -1.97 28.98
CA LYS A 154 13.54 -1.97 29.16
C LYS A 154 13.05 -3.39 29.46
N LEU A 155 12.38 -3.55 30.60
CA LEU A 155 11.85 -4.84 31.07
C LEU A 155 10.67 -5.33 30.23
N ILE A 156 9.94 -4.41 29.58
CA ILE A 156 8.85 -4.70 28.65
C ILE A 156 8.99 -3.83 27.40
N GLN A 157 8.98 -4.48 26.24
CA GLN A 157 8.95 -3.84 24.93
C GLN A 157 7.51 -3.84 24.41
N MET A 158 7.16 -2.85 23.60
CA MET A 158 5.77 -2.65 23.15
C MET A 158 5.69 -2.42 21.64
N LEU A 159 4.72 -3.06 21.00
CA LEU A 159 4.34 -2.82 19.61
C LEU A 159 2.85 -2.48 19.56
N LEU A 160 2.55 -1.20 19.33
CA LEU A 160 1.18 -0.71 19.14
C LEU A 160 0.86 -0.63 17.66
N LEU A 161 -0.26 -1.23 17.28
CA LEU A 161 -0.74 -1.27 15.90
C LEU A 161 -2.10 -0.57 15.86
N GLY A 162 -2.28 0.41 14.98
CA GLY A 162 -3.51 1.20 14.97
C GLY A 162 -3.81 1.90 13.65
N GLN A 163 -4.94 2.59 13.60
CA GLN A 163 -5.23 3.53 12.53
C GLN A 163 -4.56 4.89 12.81
N GLU A 164 -4.61 5.81 11.84
CA GLU A 164 -3.98 7.13 11.95
C GLU A 164 -4.61 7.99 13.07
N GLU A 165 -5.86 7.67 13.45
CA GLU A 165 -6.59 8.17 14.63
C GLU A 165 -5.78 8.11 15.91
N LEU A 166 -4.93 7.09 16.11
CA LEU A 166 -4.06 6.98 17.28
C LEU A 166 -3.16 8.22 17.42
N MET A 167 -2.68 8.77 16.31
CA MET A 167 -1.85 9.97 16.32
C MET A 167 -2.63 11.24 16.66
N LYS A 168 -3.95 11.27 16.53
CA LYS A 168 -4.78 12.38 17.02
C LYS A 168 -4.74 12.42 18.54
N THR A 169 -4.84 11.27 19.20
CA THR A 169 -4.73 11.14 20.66
C THR A 169 -3.29 11.39 21.14
N VAL A 170 -2.30 10.75 20.51
CA VAL A 170 -0.87 10.87 20.92
C VAL A 170 -0.33 12.29 20.76
N ASN A 171 -0.87 13.11 19.85
CA ASN A 171 -0.45 14.51 19.67
C ASN A 171 -1.21 15.53 20.54
N LYS A 172 -2.14 15.08 21.41
CA LYS A 172 -2.72 15.95 22.43
C LYS A 172 -1.63 16.52 23.36
N PRO A 173 -1.69 17.79 23.81
CA PRO A 173 -0.72 18.35 24.76
C PRO A 173 -0.52 17.51 26.02
N GLU A 174 -1.60 16.98 26.59
CA GLU A 174 -1.61 16.11 27.76
C GLU A 174 -0.94 14.74 27.53
N MET A 175 -0.80 14.30 26.27
CA MET A 175 -0.14 13.04 25.88
C MET A 175 1.35 13.19 25.53
N GLU A 176 1.90 14.40 25.54
CA GLU A 176 3.32 14.65 25.27
C GLU A 176 4.28 13.77 26.11
N PRO A 177 4.03 13.49 27.41
CA PRO A 177 4.86 12.56 28.19
C PRO A 177 4.82 11.09 27.73
N PHE A 178 3.75 10.66 27.04
CA PHE A 178 3.67 9.34 26.42
C PHE A 178 4.34 9.34 25.04
N LYS A 179 4.10 10.39 24.24
CA LYS A 179 4.69 10.58 22.92
C LYS A 179 6.22 10.54 22.94
N GLN A 180 6.84 11.15 23.95
CA GLN A 180 8.31 11.10 24.16
C GLN A 180 8.87 9.71 24.48
N ARG A 181 8.02 8.70 24.73
CA ARG A 181 8.43 7.31 24.94
C ARG A 181 8.35 6.44 23.68
N ILE A 182 7.75 6.96 22.61
CA ILE A 182 7.70 6.28 21.31
C ILE A 182 9.11 6.31 20.70
N ALA A 183 9.78 5.17 20.69
CA ALA A 183 11.13 5.01 20.17
C ALA A 183 11.16 4.95 18.63
N ALA A 184 10.07 4.50 18.01
CA ALA A 184 9.88 4.55 16.57
C ALA A 184 8.38 4.70 16.24
N LEU A 185 8.08 5.62 15.33
CA LEU A 185 6.77 5.76 14.69
C LEU A 185 6.94 5.39 13.21
N GLU A 186 6.21 4.38 12.77
CA GLU A 186 6.22 3.93 11.38
C GLU A 186 4.80 4.00 10.79
N ILE A 187 4.70 4.35 9.52
CA ILE A 187 3.44 4.39 8.77
C ILE A 187 3.49 3.30 7.71
N MET A 188 2.51 2.40 7.73
CA MET A 188 2.30 1.33 6.76
C MET A 188 1.28 1.79 5.73
N GLY A 189 1.74 2.23 4.56
CA GLY A 189 0.92 2.83 3.52
C GLY A 189 0.05 1.84 2.74
N LYS A 190 -0.55 2.36 1.66
CA LYS A 190 -1.13 1.55 0.58
C LYS A 190 -0.01 0.99 -0.30
N MET A 191 -0.26 -0.17 -0.89
CA MET A 191 0.66 -0.79 -1.84
C MET A 191 0.54 -0.11 -3.20
N GLY A 192 1.63 0.49 -3.71
CA GLY A 192 1.68 1.10 -5.04
C GLY A 192 1.66 0.07 -6.18
N PRO A 193 1.33 0.48 -7.42
CA PRO A 193 1.01 -0.42 -8.54
C PRO A 193 2.10 -1.48 -8.82
N ASP A 194 3.38 -1.08 -8.85
CA ASP A 194 4.51 -1.99 -9.07
C ASP A 194 4.52 -3.16 -8.09
N ARG A 195 4.20 -2.87 -6.81
CA ARG A 195 4.18 -3.84 -5.71
C ARG A 195 2.93 -4.70 -5.71
N ILE A 196 1.80 -4.20 -6.23
CA ILE A 196 0.56 -4.98 -6.33
C ILE A 196 0.77 -6.21 -7.21
N ARG A 197 1.44 -6.05 -8.36
CA ARG A 197 1.76 -7.17 -9.26
C ARG A 197 2.59 -8.24 -8.54
N GLU A 198 3.65 -7.82 -7.85
CA GLU A 198 4.53 -8.70 -7.09
C GLU A 198 3.79 -9.42 -5.94
N TYR A 199 2.89 -8.73 -5.25
CA TYR A 199 2.08 -9.25 -4.15
C TYR A 199 1.09 -10.33 -4.61
N ILE A 200 0.34 -10.07 -5.69
CA ILE A 200 -0.58 -11.03 -6.30
C ILE A 200 0.18 -12.31 -6.66
N LEU A 201 1.32 -12.18 -7.34
CA LEU A 201 2.16 -13.29 -7.75
C LEU A 201 2.82 -14.00 -6.55
N HIS A 202 3.20 -13.28 -5.49
CA HIS A 202 3.68 -13.88 -4.25
C HIS A 202 2.59 -14.76 -3.62
N ARG A 203 1.36 -14.27 -3.49
CA ARG A 203 0.25 -15.02 -2.88
C ARG A 203 -0.11 -16.26 -3.69
N ILE A 204 -0.13 -16.17 -5.03
CA ILE A 204 -0.32 -17.33 -5.90
C ILE A 204 0.75 -18.40 -5.67
N ARG A 205 2.05 -18.03 -5.65
CA ARG A 205 3.15 -18.98 -5.39
C ARG A 205 3.08 -19.59 -3.99
N THR A 206 2.76 -18.79 -2.97
CA THR A 206 2.60 -19.23 -1.57
C THR A 206 1.41 -20.20 -1.36
N ALA A 207 0.46 -20.22 -2.30
CA ALA A 207 -0.64 -21.19 -2.38
C ALA A 207 -0.37 -22.38 -3.34
N GLY A 208 0.87 -22.51 -3.84
CA GLY A 208 1.28 -23.59 -4.76
C GLY A 208 0.89 -23.38 -6.23
N GLY A 209 0.27 -22.25 -6.58
CA GLY A 209 -0.18 -21.96 -7.93
C GLY A 209 0.89 -21.35 -8.84
N GLN A 210 0.60 -21.33 -10.14
CA GLN A 210 1.46 -20.73 -11.17
C GLN A 210 0.99 -19.33 -11.56
N PRO A 211 1.90 -18.41 -11.98
CA PRO A 211 1.55 -17.07 -12.46
C PRO A 211 0.47 -17.05 -13.55
N SER A 212 0.45 -18.07 -14.42
CA SER A 212 -0.49 -18.24 -15.54
C SER A 212 -1.97 -18.37 -15.13
N ILE A 213 -2.29 -18.48 -13.84
CA ILE A 213 -3.65 -18.36 -13.32
C ILE A 213 -4.26 -16.99 -13.67
N PHE A 214 -3.44 -15.95 -13.80
CA PHE A 214 -3.83 -14.67 -14.41
C PHE A 214 -3.18 -14.55 -15.79
N SER A 215 -3.96 -14.17 -16.80
CA SER A 215 -3.39 -13.74 -18.07
C SER A 215 -2.68 -12.39 -17.91
N ASP A 216 -1.77 -12.03 -18.83
CA ASP A 216 -1.11 -10.72 -18.77
C ASP A 216 -2.11 -9.56 -18.79
N THR A 217 -3.20 -9.68 -19.56
CA THR A 217 -4.25 -8.65 -19.61
C THR A 217 -5.10 -8.62 -18.34
N GLY A 218 -5.34 -9.76 -17.68
CA GLY A 218 -6.02 -9.82 -16.38
C GLY A 218 -5.14 -9.26 -15.24
N LEU A 219 -3.85 -9.58 -15.22
CA LEU A 219 -2.92 -9.08 -14.22
C LEU A 219 -2.69 -7.56 -14.36
N GLU A 220 -2.58 -7.06 -15.59
CA GLU A 220 -2.51 -5.62 -15.85
C GLU A 220 -3.84 -4.91 -15.51
N ALA A 221 -4.99 -5.52 -15.83
CA ALA A 221 -6.29 -4.98 -15.43
C ALA A 221 -6.45 -4.86 -13.92
N LEU A 222 -5.93 -5.83 -13.14
CA LEU A 222 -5.86 -5.72 -11.68
C LEU A 222 -5.01 -4.54 -11.24
N VAL A 223 -3.79 -4.38 -11.76
CA VAL A 223 -2.92 -3.25 -11.40
C VAL A 223 -3.62 -1.91 -11.70
N VAL A 224 -4.24 -1.78 -12.88
CA VAL A 224 -4.98 -0.57 -13.25
C VAL A 224 -6.23 -0.34 -12.37
N ALA A 225 -6.94 -1.38 -11.96
CA ALA A 225 -8.12 -1.29 -11.08
C ALA A 225 -7.82 -0.57 -9.74
N PHE A 226 -6.57 -0.64 -9.28
CA PHE A 226 -6.15 -0.03 -8.01
C PHE A 226 -5.52 1.36 -8.17
N GLY A 227 -5.35 1.86 -9.40
CA GLY A 227 -4.84 3.19 -9.70
C GLY A 227 -3.51 3.51 -8.99
N PRO A 228 -3.44 4.53 -8.11
CA PRO A 228 -2.20 4.89 -7.41
C PRO A 228 -1.80 3.90 -6.31
N GLY A 229 -2.68 2.96 -5.94
CA GLY A 229 -2.39 1.92 -4.95
C GLY A 229 -3.56 1.64 -3.99
N ASN A 230 -3.56 0.45 -3.40
CA ASN A 230 -4.63 0.00 -2.50
C ASN A 230 -4.08 -0.86 -1.33
N THR A 231 -4.94 -1.21 -0.37
CA THR A 231 -4.52 -2.06 0.75
C THR A 231 -4.59 -3.54 0.37
N PRO A 232 -3.74 -4.41 0.95
CA PRO A 232 -3.83 -5.86 0.78
C PRO A 232 -5.25 -6.39 0.87
N ARG A 233 -6.04 -6.02 1.89
CA ARG A 233 -7.43 -6.49 2.06
C ARG A 233 -8.34 -6.24 0.85
N VAL A 234 -8.18 -5.11 0.16
CA VAL A 234 -8.97 -4.77 -1.04
C VAL A 234 -8.46 -5.52 -2.27
N ILE A 235 -7.13 -5.62 -2.42
CA ILE A 235 -6.50 -6.39 -3.51
C ILE A 235 -6.95 -7.86 -3.44
N ASN A 236 -6.97 -8.41 -2.22
CA ASN A 236 -7.43 -9.75 -1.91
C ASN A 236 -8.87 -9.99 -2.36
N LEU A 237 -9.77 -9.06 -2.04
CA LEU A 237 -11.19 -9.18 -2.35
C LEU A 237 -11.44 -9.23 -3.86
N LEU A 238 -10.80 -8.35 -4.64
CA LEU A 238 -10.95 -8.33 -6.10
C LEU A 238 -10.35 -9.59 -6.75
N CYS A 239 -9.15 -10.00 -6.32
CA CYS A 239 -8.52 -11.23 -6.83
C CYS A 239 -9.37 -12.47 -6.51
N ASN A 240 -9.91 -12.58 -5.29
CA ASN A 240 -10.77 -13.69 -4.89
C ASN A 240 -12.09 -13.72 -5.68
N LYS A 241 -12.74 -12.57 -5.91
CA LYS A 241 -13.93 -12.48 -6.77
C LYS A 241 -13.63 -12.91 -8.20
N SER A 242 -12.55 -12.39 -8.78
CA SER A 242 -12.16 -12.70 -10.16
C SER A 242 -11.87 -14.18 -10.38
N LEU A 243 -11.20 -14.85 -9.41
CA LEU A 243 -10.98 -16.30 -9.44
C LEU A 243 -12.29 -17.10 -9.38
N ASN A 244 -13.27 -16.67 -8.58
CA ASN A 244 -14.58 -17.32 -8.54
C ASN A 244 -15.33 -17.18 -9.88
N LEU A 245 -15.43 -15.96 -10.44
CA LEU A 245 -16.10 -15.75 -11.74
C LEU A 245 -15.45 -16.54 -12.88
N THR A 246 -14.11 -16.59 -12.91
CA THR A 246 -13.35 -17.34 -13.90
C THR A 246 -13.59 -18.85 -13.78
N PHE A 247 -13.66 -19.36 -12.53
CA PHE A 247 -14.01 -20.75 -12.23
C PHE A 247 -15.45 -21.09 -12.62
N GLU A 248 -16.42 -20.24 -12.31
CA GLU A 248 -17.84 -20.40 -12.69
C GLU A 248 -18.04 -20.45 -14.21
N LYS A 249 -17.22 -19.71 -14.96
CA LYS A 249 -17.17 -19.73 -16.44
C LYS A 249 -16.35 -20.88 -17.02
N GLY A 250 -15.70 -21.71 -16.20
CA GLY A 250 -14.84 -22.81 -16.62
C GLY A 250 -13.56 -22.39 -17.35
N LYS A 251 -13.15 -21.12 -17.27
CA LYS A 251 -11.97 -20.58 -17.97
C LYS A 251 -10.67 -21.05 -17.30
N PRO A 252 -9.58 -21.32 -18.05
CA PRO A 252 -8.32 -21.80 -17.48
C PRO A 252 -7.48 -20.70 -16.79
N ALA A 253 -7.73 -19.42 -17.09
CA ALA A 253 -7.01 -18.27 -16.54
C ALA A 253 -7.95 -17.06 -16.44
N VAL A 254 -7.72 -16.22 -15.43
CA VAL A 254 -8.45 -14.98 -15.18
C VAL A 254 -8.05 -13.94 -16.23
N ASP A 255 -9.02 -13.37 -16.94
CA ASP A 255 -8.79 -12.34 -17.96
C ASP A 255 -9.38 -10.96 -17.60
N LEU A 256 -9.10 -9.99 -18.47
CA LEU A 256 -9.60 -8.61 -18.38
C LEU A 256 -11.12 -8.52 -18.15
N ASP A 257 -11.91 -9.38 -18.79
CA ASP A 257 -13.37 -9.32 -18.70
C ASP A 257 -13.84 -9.83 -17.34
N ASP A 258 -13.18 -10.84 -16.78
CA ASP A 258 -13.43 -11.33 -15.42
C ASP A 258 -13.03 -10.28 -14.35
N ILE A 259 -11.92 -9.55 -14.54
CA ILE A 259 -11.56 -8.41 -13.66
C ILE A 259 -12.59 -7.29 -13.75
N TYR A 260 -13.02 -6.95 -14.97
CA TYR A 260 -14.00 -5.87 -15.21
C TYR A 260 -15.36 -6.15 -14.56
N GLU A 261 -15.80 -7.41 -14.62
CA GLU A 261 -17.02 -7.89 -13.98
C GLU A 261 -16.91 -7.91 -12.45
N ALA A 262 -15.81 -8.47 -11.91
CA ALA A 262 -15.54 -8.48 -10.46
C ALA A 262 -15.42 -7.05 -9.87
N ALA A 263 -14.78 -6.14 -10.60
CA ALA A 263 -14.72 -4.72 -10.24
C ALA A 263 -16.10 -4.04 -10.30
N GLY A 264 -17.02 -4.56 -11.12
CA GLY A 264 -18.44 -4.20 -11.15
C GLY A 264 -19.13 -4.38 -9.82
N GLU A 265 -19.10 -5.59 -9.29
CA GLU A 265 -19.69 -5.93 -8.00
C GLU A 265 -19.08 -5.17 -6.82
N MET A 266 -17.88 -4.62 -6.99
CA MET A 266 -17.15 -3.83 -5.99
C MET A 266 -17.28 -2.30 -6.17
N GLY A 267 -17.95 -1.83 -7.22
CA GLY A 267 -18.06 -0.39 -7.53
C GLY A 267 -16.76 0.26 -8.04
N MET A 268 -15.79 -0.53 -8.52
CA MET A 268 -14.45 -0.10 -8.95
C MET A 268 -14.27 -0.13 -10.48
N GLN A 269 -15.35 0.04 -11.25
CA GLN A 269 -15.33 -0.17 -12.71
C GLN A 269 -14.59 0.90 -13.51
N LYS A 270 -14.51 2.14 -12.99
CA LYS A 270 -14.18 3.33 -13.81
C LYS A 270 -12.76 3.26 -14.35
N GLU A 271 -11.84 2.76 -13.55
CA GLU A 271 -10.43 2.59 -13.88
C GLU A 271 -10.24 1.46 -14.90
N VAL A 272 -10.86 0.30 -14.66
CA VAL A 272 -10.78 -0.88 -15.54
C VAL A 272 -11.46 -0.64 -16.89
N PHE A 273 -12.55 0.13 -16.92
CA PHE A 273 -13.26 0.52 -18.15
C PHE A 273 -12.33 1.25 -19.14
N HIS A 274 -11.56 2.23 -18.67
CA HIS A 274 -10.64 2.99 -19.53
C HIS A 274 -9.52 2.11 -20.10
N TYR A 275 -9.02 1.15 -19.32
CA TYR A 275 -8.03 0.17 -19.79
C TYR A 275 -8.62 -0.75 -20.88
N LYS A 276 -9.81 -1.30 -20.65
CA LYS A 276 -10.55 -2.14 -21.62
C LYS A 276 -10.83 -1.40 -22.93
N MET A 277 -11.18 -0.12 -22.88
CA MET A 277 -11.35 0.73 -24.07
C MET A 277 -10.02 1.04 -24.77
N THR A 278 -8.91 1.17 -24.05
CA THR A 278 -7.57 1.37 -24.61
C THR A 278 -7.08 0.13 -25.36
N LEU A 279 -7.27 -1.07 -24.80
CA LEU A 279 -6.94 -2.33 -25.48
C LEU A 279 -7.73 -2.50 -26.77
N ARG A 280 -9.06 -2.33 -26.75
CA ARG A 280 -9.91 -2.39 -27.96
C ARG A 280 -9.45 -1.41 -29.05
N ARG A 281 -9.09 -0.17 -28.69
CA ARG A 281 -8.53 0.81 -29.66
C ARG A 281 -7.21 0.35 -30.26
N ASN A 282 -6.35 -0.30 -29.47
CA ASN A 282 -5.05 -0.79 -29.93
C ASN A 282 -5.19 -2.04 -30.82
N GLU A 283 -6.17 -2.91 -30.54
CA GLU A 283 -6.53 -4.05 -31.39
C GLU A 283 -7.06 -3.58 -32.75
N ILE A 284 -7.99 -2.62 -32.77
CA ILE A 284 -8.51 -2.01 -34.01
C ILE A 284 -7.37 -1.38 -34.83
N LYS A 285 -6.41 -0.69 -34.18
CA LYS A 285 -5.23 -0.13 -34.86
C LYS A 285 -4.29 -1.20 -35.43
N LYS A 286 -4.14 -2.35 -34.77
CA LYS A 286 -3.32 -3.48 -35.26
C LYS A 286 -3.98 -4.26 -36.40
N GLN A 287 -5.31 -4.24 -36.48
CA GLN A 287 -6.09 -4.89 -37.54
C GLN A 287 -6.29 -4.00 -38.78
N ALA A 288 -5.94 -2.71 -38.70
CA ALA A 288 -5.92 -1.83 -39.86
C ALA A 288 -4.79 -2.23 -40.82
N ILE A 289 -5.16 -2.65 -42.03
CA ILE A 289 -4.24 -3.04 -43.11
C ILE A 289 -3.34 -1.83 -43.45
N PRO A 290 -2.01 -1.99 -43.61
CA PRO A 290 -1.16 -0.90 -44.10
C PRO A 290 -1.60 -0.45 -45.50
N PRO A 291 -1.47 0.84 -45.86
CA PRO A 291 -1.91 1.33 -47.15
C PRO A 291 -1.17 0.59 -48.27
N ILE A 292 -1.94 0.11 -49.25
CA ILE A 292 -1.40 -0.57 -50.44
C ILE A 292 -0.47 0.40 -51.17
N GLU A 293 0.83 0.12 -51.18
CA GLU A 293 1.76 0.79 -52.08
C GLU A 293 1.29 0.53 -53.52
N LYS A 294 0.91 1.61 -54.22
CA LYS A 294 0.52 1.52 -55.62
C LYS A 294 1.75 1.13 -56.43
N ALA A 295 1.76 -0.11 -56.92
CA ALA A 295 2.78 -0.57 -57.87
C ALA A 295 2.83 0.38 -59.09
N PRO A 296 4.02 0.69 -59.62
CA PRO A 296 4.16 1.65 -60.72
C PRO A 296 3.48 1.11 -61.98
N ILE A 297 2.56 1.91 -62.52
CA ILE A 297 1.91 1.64 -63.79
C ILE A 297 2.98 1.77 -64.89
N ARG A 298 3.23 0.70 -65.64
CA ARG A 298 4.02 0.78 -66.87
C ARG A 298 3.20 1.50 -67.93
N GLU A 299 3.67 2.66 -68.36
CA GLU A 299 3.18 3.32 -69.56
C GLU A 299 3.50 2.48 -70.80
N ALA A 300 2.56 2.40 -71.73
CA ALA A 300 2.73 1.74 -73.02
C ALA A 300 2.74 2.81 -74.11
N GLU A 301 3.82 2.86 -74.90
CA GLU A 301 3.95 3.78 -76.03
C GLU A 301 3.08 3.33 -77.22
N ALA A 302 2.35 4.28 -77.83
CA ALA A 302 1.86 4.20 -79.20
C ALA A 302 1.67 5.60 -79.79
N MET A 303 1.98 5.77 -81.08
CA MET A 303 2.17 7.07 -81.76
C MET A 303 0.92 7.60 -82.48
N GLN A 304 0.77 8.95 -82.48
CA GLN A 304 0.21 9.84 -83.55
C GLN A 304 -1.27 9.61 -84.00
N THR A 305 -2.10 10.61 -84.34
CA THR A 305 -1.91 11.70 -85.32
C THR A 305 -2.87 12.91 -85.17
N SER A 306 -2.31 14.13 -85.30
CA SER A 306 -2.81 15.36 -85.97
C SER A 306 -4.23 15.99 -85.79
N SER A 307 -4.19 17.32 -85.56
CA SER A 307 -5.15 18.40 -85.95
C SER A 307 -6.51 18.52 -85.22
N GLY A 308 -7.05 19.71 -84.94
CA GLY A 308 -6.53 21.09 -85.06
C GLY A 308 -7.61 22.18 -84.88
N LYS A 309 -7.18 23.45 -84.76
CA LYS A 309 -7.95 24.73 -84.76
C LYS A 309 -8.68 25.20 -83.47
N GLU A 310 -8.09 26.27 -82.91
CA GLU A 310 -8.71 27.41 -82.19
C GLU A 310 -9.53 28.31 -83.17
N PRO A 311 -10.35 29.32 -82.75
CA PRO A 311 -9.84 30.55 -82.09
C PRO A 311 -10.78 31.35 -81.11
N ALA A 312 -10.16 32.21 -80.28
CA ALA A 312 -10.55 33.59 -79.83
C ALA A 312 -11.97 33.86 -79.21
N ALA A 313 -12.21 34.79 -78.26
CA ALA A 313 -11.47 35.87 -77.56
C ALA A 313 -12.15 36.12 -76.17
N ALA A 314 -11.93 37.15 -75.33
CA ALA A 314 -11.14 38.39 -75.37
C ALA A 314 -10.68 38.83 -73.94
N GLY A 315 -10.35 40.13 -73.75
CA GLY A 315 -9.98 40.78 -72.47
C GLY A 315 -11.16 41.20 -71.56
N ILE A 316 -11.01 42.00 -70.49
CA ILE A 316 -10.08 43.09 -70.10
C ILE A 316 -9.90 42.98 -68.55
N GLY A 317 -8.76 43.16 -67.88
CA GLY A 317 -7.98 44.40 -67.69
C GLY A 317 -7.22 44.40 -66.34
N HIS A 318 -6.07 45.08 -66.27
CA HIS A 318 -5.22 45.23 -65.07
C HIS A 318 -5.55 46.52 -64.30
N MET A 319 -5.33 46.52 -62.97
CA MET A 319 -4.76 47.69 -62.28
C MET A 319 -4.14 47.31 -60.93
N ASP A 320 -2.84 47.57 -60.79
CA ASP A 320 -2.05 47.40 -59.57
C ASP A 320 -2.11 48.65 -58.66
N ILE A 321 -2.12 48.47 -57.33
CA ILE A 321 -1.59 49.45 -56.36
C ILE A 321 -0.82 48.66 -55.27
N GLN A 322 0.35 49.20 -54.89
CA GLN A 322 1.36 48.59 -54.01
C GLN A 322 1.19 48.96 -52.50
N PRO A 323 1.99 48.39 -51.57
CA PRO A 323 1.58 48.20 -50.17
C PRO A 323 2.13 49.24 -49.18
N GLU A 324 1.62 49.20 -47.95
CA GLU A 324 2.30 49.77 -46.77
C GLU A 324 2.58 48.71 -45.68
N THR A 325 3.71 48.92 -45.02
CA THR A 325 4.33 48.07 -44.00
C THR A 325 3.87 48.39 -42.58
N PHE A 326 3.91 47.42 -41.66
CA PHE A 326 4.46 47.67 -40.31
C PHE A 326 4.99 46.38 -39.66
N GLN A 327 6.07 46.50 -38.88
CA GLN A 327 6.82 45.40 -38.25
C GLN A 327 6.48 45.21 -36.75
N PRO A 328 6.89 44.10 -36.11
CA PRO A 328 6.36 43.66 -34.81
C PRO A 328 7.12 44.20 -33.60
N VAL A 329 6.49 44.14 -32.42
CA VAL A 329 7.13 44.43 -31.13
C VAL A 329 7.32 43.15 -30.32
N GLN A 330 8.56 42.88 -29.93
CA GLN A 330 8.93 41.91 -28.91
C GLN A 330 9.06 42.59 -27.54
N THR A 331 8.80 41.87 -26.45
CA THR A 331 9.58 41.96 -25.20
C THR A 331 9.57 40.63 -24.45
N LYS A 332 10.64 40.37 -23.68
CA LYS A 332 10.97 39.09 -23.02
C LYS A 332 10.88 39.22 -21.48
N PRO A 333 10.98 38.11 -20.69
CA PRO A 333 10.59 38.06 -19.28
C PRO A 333 11.70 38.47 -18.30
N ALA A 334 11.35 38.54 -17.01
CA ALA A 334 12.29 38.68 -15.89
C ALA A 334 12.03 37.62 -14.80
N ILE A 335 13.13 37.14 -14.20
CA ILE A 335 13.20 36.20 -13.06
C ILE A 335 13.95 36.94 -11.94
N SER A 336 13.52 36.85 -10.67
CA SER A 336 14.45 36.88 -9.53
C SER A 336 13.80 36.67 -8.15
N SER A 337 14.54 35.98 -7.29
CA SER A 337 14.47 35.87 -5.83
C SER A 337 15.90 35.53 -5.34
N PRO A 338 16.27 35.56 -4.04
CA PRO A 338 15.61 36.09 -2.84
C PRO A 338 16.52 37.09 -2.05
N VAL A 339 16.07 37.63 -0.90
CA VAL A 339 16.97 38.25 0.10
C VAL A 339 16.57 37.84 1.53
N SER A 340 17.59 37.67 2.38
CA SER A 340 17.52 37.23 3.78
C SER A 340 17.09 38.34 4.75
N GLY A 341 16.41 37.98 5.84
CA GLY A 341 16.10 38.86 6.97
C GLY A 341 16.72 38.35 8.27
N ALA A 342 17.57 39.15 8.90
CA ALA A 342 18.15 38.86 10.21
C ALA A 342 17.24 39.35 11.34
N ILE A 343 17.33 38.74 12.53
CA ILE A 343 16.76 39.25 13.78
C ILE A 343 17.87 39.32 14.82
N GLU A 344 18.01 40.50 15.44
CA GLU A 344 19.03 40.80 16.45
C GLU A 344 18.67 40.33 17.87
N LYS A 345 19.68 40.34 18.73
CA LYS A 345 19.55 40.17 20.18
C LYS A 345 19.01 41.46 20.84
N GLY A 346 18.31 41.32 21.95
CA GLY A 346 18.02 42.45 22.84
C GLY A 346 17.58 42.01 24.24
N LEU A 347 18.50 42.15 25.21
CA LEU A 347 18.33 42.08 26.68
C LEU A 347 17.73 40.80 27.28
#